data_AF-B9SGE2-F1
#
_entry.id   AF-B9SGE2-F1
#
_cell.length_a   1.000
_cell.length_b   1.000
_cell.length_c   1.000
_cell.angle_alpha   90.00
_cell.angle_beta   90.00
_cell.angle_gamma   90.00
#
_symmetry.space_group_name_H-M   'P 1'
#
loop_
_entity.id
_entity.type
_entity.pdbx_description
1 polymer ?
#
loop_
_entity_poly.entity_id
_entity_poly.type
_entity_poly.pdbx_seq_one_letter_code
_entity_poly.pdbx_strand_id
1 'polypeptide(L)'
;MKLENLICLTLQAEKTYLEGLALMPKWLAFMDNLTSLGLFYSNLSENPTSVLQHLPKLKELTLWEAYNTKLIGKEFCGAEGFSKLEILKITSEVLVEWTEIVNELFQI
;
A
#
# COMPACT_ATOMS: atom_id res chain seq x y z
N MET A 1 -19.92 -12.23 -20.80
CA MET A 1 -19.82 -11.80 -19.39
C MET A 1 -19.82 -10.27 -19.38
N LYS A 2 -20.73 -9.61 -18.65
CA LYS A 2 -20.85 -8.13 -18.65
C LYS A 2 -19.77 -7.48 -17.79
N LEU A 3 -19.27 -6.31 -18.20
CA LEU A 3 -18.20 -5.55 -17.54
C LEU A 3 -18.52 -5.24 -16.06
N GLU A 4 -19.79 -5.01 -15.75
CA GLU A 4 -20.30 -4.74 -14.39
C GLU A 4 -20.07 -5.92 -13.43
N ASN A 5 -20.12 -7.16 -13.92
CA ASN A 5 -19.88 -8.35 -13.10
C ASN A 5 -18.40 -8.48 -12.73
N LEU A 6 -17.48 -8.03 -13.60
CA LEU A 6 -16.04 -8.03 -13.32
C LEU A 6 -15.69 -6.99 -12.25
N ILE A 7 -16.32 -5.80 -12.31
CA ILE A 7 -16.15 -4.73 -11.31
C ILE A 7 -16.70 -5.19 -9.94
N CYS A 8 -17.88 -5.80 -9.90
CA CYS A 8 -18.47 -6.28 -8.65
C CYS A 8 -17.64 -7.40 -7.99
N LEU A 9 -17.10 -8.33 -8.78
CA LEU A 9 -16.20 -9.37 -8.29
C LEU A 9 -14.86 -8.83 -7.78
N THR A 10 -14.34 -7.76 -8.39
CA THR A 10 -13.11 -7.11 -7.92
C THR A 10 -13.34 -6.34 -6.61
N LEU A 11 -14.47 -5.64 -6.46
CA LEU A 11 -14.81 -4.90 -5.23
C LEU A 11 -15.05 -5.81 -4.01
N GLN A 12 -15.36 -7.09 -4.21
CA GLN A 12 -15.50 -8.08 -3.13
C GLN A 12 -14.20 -8.80 -2.77
N ALA A 13 -13.12 -8.58 -3.52
CA ALA A 13 -11.87 -9.29 -3.31
C ALA A 13 -11.24 -8.92 -1.96
N GLU A 14 -10.89 -9.94 -1.18
CA GLU A 14 -10.11 -9.75 0.06
C GLU A 14 -8.61 -9.58 -0.22
N LYS A 15 -8.14 -10.09 -1.36
CA LYS A 15 -6.74 -10.05 -1.76
C LYS A 15 -6.63 -9.67 -3.23
N THR A 16 -5.67 -8.80 -3.54
CA THR A 16 -5.38 -8.45 -4.93
C THR A 16 -3.91 -8.11 -5.12
N TYR A 17 -3.45 -8.29 -6.35
CA TYR A 17 -2.08 -8.03 -6.77
C TYR A 17 -2.14 -7.21 -8.06
N LEU A 18 -1.47 -6.06 -8.07
CA LEU A 18 -1.43 -5.15 -9.20
C LEU A 18 0.02 -4.94 -9.65
N GLU A 19 0.21 -4.89 -10.95
CA GLU A 19 1.52 -4.77 -11.59
C GLU A 19 1.53 -3.62 -12.60
N GLY A 20 2.69 -2.98 -12.77
CA GLY A 20 2.90 -2.00 -13.85
C GLY A 20 2.04 -0.74 -13.74
N LEU A 21 1.61 -0.35 -12.53
CA LEU A 21 0.81 0.85 -12.35
C LEU A 21 1.68 2.11 -12.52
N ALA A 22 1.26 2.98 -13.42
CA ALA A 22 1.83 4.33 -13.55
C ALA A 22 1.20 5.31 -12.55
N LEU A 23 -0.07 5.09 -12.20
CA LEU A 23 -0.86 5.91 -11.27
C LEU A 23 -1.75 5.01 -10.41
N MET A 24 -2.13 5.48 -9.23
CA MET A 24 -3.01 4.73 -8.36
C MET A 24 -4.45 4.70 -8.94
N PRO A 25 -5.06 3.53 -9.15
CA PRO A 25 -6.42 3.44 -9.64
C PRO A 25 -7.42 3.97 -8.61
N LYS A 26 -8.26 4.92 -9.02
CA LYS A 26 -9.30 5.51 -8.14
C LYS A 26 -10.27 4.48 -7.58
N TRP A 27 -10.53 3.39 -8.31
CA TRP A 27 -11.45 2.35 -7.87
C TRP A 27 -10.92 1.56 -6.67
N LEU A 28 -9.61 1.56 -6.43
CA LEU A 28 -8.98 0.86 -5.32
C LEU A 28 -9.49 1.40 -3.98
N ALA A 29 -9.75 2.70 -3.88
CA ALA A 29 -10.28 3.34 -2.68
C ALA A 29 -11.67 2.82 -2.25
N PHE A 30 -12.39 2.13 -3.14
CA PHE A 30 -13.72 1.56 -2.84
C PHE A 30 -13.67 0.07 -2.45
N MET A 31 -12.47 -0.51 -2.30
CA MET A 31 -12.32 -1.93 -1.96
C MET A 31 -12.33 -2.16 -0.45
N ASP A 32 -13.49 -1.96 0.18
CA ASP A 32 -13.66 -2.00 1.64
C ASP A 32 -13.37 -3.37 2.28
N ASN A 33 -13.38 -4.43 1.49
CA ASN A 33 -13.06 -5.79 1.95
C ASN A 33 -11.60 -6.18 1.79
N LEU A 34 -10.78 -5.32 1.16
CA LEU A 34 -9.40 -5.65 0.87
C LEU A 34 -8.58 -5.71 2.15
N THR A 35 -7.99 -6.88 2.40
CA THR A 35 -7.14 -7.16 3.56
C THR A 35 -5.67 -7.30 3.20
N SER A 36 -5.36 -7.72 1.97
CA SER A 36 -4.00 -7.89 1.48
C SER A 36 -3.85 -7.31 0.08
N LEU A 37 -2.88 -6.41 -0.10
CA LEU A 37 -2.55 -5.78 -1.37
C LEU A 37 -1.07 -5.96 -1.67
N GLY A 38 -0.76 -6.46 -2.86
CA GLY A 38 0.59 -6.37 -3.41
C GLY A 38 0.61 -5.45 -4.62
N LEU A 39 1.56 -4.52 -4.63
CA LEU A 39 1.92 -3.72 -5.78
C LEU A 39 3.33 -4.16 -6.21
N PHE A 40 3.48 -4.54 -7.48
CA PHE A 40 4.77 -5.00 -8.01
C PHE A 40 5.13 -4.21 -9.26
N TYR A 41 6.42 -3.96 -9.46
CA TYR A 41 6.99 -3.36 -10.67
C TYR A 41 6.20 -2.13 -11.16
N SER A 42 5.77 -1.30 -10.20
CA SER A 42 4.97 -0.11 -10.44
C SER A 42 5.89 1.10 -10.28
N ASN A 43 5.86 2.04 -11.21
CA ASN A 43 6.73 3.21 -11.13
C ASN A 43 5.96 4.38 -10.49
N LEU A 44 5.40 4.13 -9.29
CA LEU A 44 4.56 5.13 -8.63
C LEU A 44 5.44 6.34 -8.26
N SER A 45 5.13 7.49 -8.86
CA SER A 45 5.78 8.77 -8.58
C SER A 45 5.18 9.47 -7.36
N GLU A 46 3.93 9.14 -7.02
CA GLU A 46 3.20 9.69 -5.89
C GLU A 46 3.19 8.70 -4.72
N ASN A 47 3.11 9.23 -3.50
CA ASN A 47 3.06 8.43 -2.29
C ASN A 47 1.77 7.58 -2.26
N PRO A 48 1.87 6.25 -2.26
CA PRO A 48 0.69 5.37 -2.33
C PRO A 48 -0.19 5.46 -1.07
N THR A 49 0.34 5.94 0.07
CA THR A 49 -0.43 6.05 1.33
C THR A 49 -1.65 6.97 1.19
N SER A 50 -1.58 8.00 0.34
CA SER A 50 -2.68 8.93 0.06
C SER A 50 -3.99 8.25 -0.36
N VAL A 51 -3.92 7.09 -0.99
CA VAL A 51 -5.08 6.28 -1.36
C VAL A 51 -5.24 5.10 -0.41
N LEU A 52 -4.16 4.36 -0.17
CA LEU A 52 -4.21 3.07 0.51
C LEU A 52 -4.56 3.18 2.00
N GLN A 53 -4.26 4.30 2.64
CA GLN A 53 -4.58 4.51 4.06
C GLN A 53 -6.10 4.51 4.34
N HIS A 54 -6.91 4.81 3.33
CA HIS A 54 -8.37 4.84 3.43
C HIS A 54 -9.01 3.46 3.38
N LEU A 55 -8.23 2.40 3.08
CA LEU A 55 -8.73 1.04 3.04
C LEU A 55 -8.97 0.52 4.47
N PRO A 56 -10.24 0.33 4.88
CA PRO A 56 -10.58 0.17 6.30
C PRO A 56 -10.17 -1.18 6.88
N LYS A 57 -9.82 -2.16 6.05
CA LYS A 57 -9.48 -3.53 6.46
C LYS A 57 -8.09 -3.98 6.01
N LEU A 58 -7.30 -3.10 5.39
CA LEU A 58 -5.99 -3.48 4.87
C LEU A 58 -5.04 -3.82 6.02
N LYS A 59 -4.61 -5.07 6.06
CA LYS A 59 -3.71 -5.66 7.06
C LYS A 59 -2.32 -5.89 6.50
N GLU A 60 -2.22 -6.21 5.22
CA GLU A 60 -0.95 -6.54 4.58
C GLU A 60 -0.74 -5.67 3.33
N LEU A 61 0.41 -5.01 3.29
CA LEU A 61 0.85 -4.24 2.13
C LEU A 61 2.23 -4.71 1.69
N THR A 62 2.35 -5.11 0.42
CA THR A 62 3.62 -5.40 -0.24
C THR A 62 3.88 -4.38 -1.34
N LEU A 63 5.03 -3.71 -1.28
CA LEU A 63 5.54 -2.82 -2.32
C LEU A 63 6.86 -3.41 -2.82
N TRP A 64 6.84 -4.04 -4.00
CA TRP A 64 8.06 -4.62 -4.58
C TRP A 64 8.39 -3.92 -5.89
N GLU A 65 9.47 -3.15 -5.92
CA GLU A 65 9.82 -2.25 -7.04
C GLU A 65 8.61 -1.40 -7.47
N ALA A 66 7.81 -0.98 -6.49
CA ALA A 66 6.48 -0.40 -6.71
C ALA A 66 6.40 1.09 -6.38
N TYR A 67 7.33 1.60 -5.56
CA TYR A 67 7.37 2.99 -5.13
C TYR A 67 8.82 3.44 -5.13
N ASN A 68 9.16 4.27 -6.11
CA ASN A 68 10.54 4.69 -6.36
C ASN A 68 10.91 5.89 -5.48
N THR A 69 11.04 5.61 -4.19
CA THR A 69 11.53 6.57 -3.19
C THR A 69 12.86 6.12 -2.60
N LYS A 70 13.69 7.09 -2.25
CA LYS A 70 14.92 6.85 -1.48
C LYS A 70 14.66 6.76 0.03
N LEU A 71 13.55 7.32 0.50
CA LEU A 71 13.20 7.45 1.91
C LEU A 71 11.78 6.96 2.14
N ILE A 72 11.60 6.12 3.15
CA ILE A 72 10.28 5.75 3.68
C ILE A 72 10.09 6.47 5.01
N GLY A 73 9.01 7.25 5.11
CA GLY A 73 8.69 8.03 6.30
C GLY A 73 7.56 7.43 7.15
N LYS A 74 7.17 8.19 8.18
CA LYS A 74 6.13 7.82 9.14
C LYS A 74 4.74 7.62 8.52
N GLU A 75 4.51 7.99 7.26
CA GLU A 75 3.22 7.77 6.60
C GLU A 75 2.83 6.28 6.50
N PHE A 76 3.80 5.37 6.63
CA PHE A 76 3.58 3.93 6.71
C PHE A 76 3.51 3.40 8.16
N CYS A 77 3.81 4.25 9.16
CA CYS A 77 3.95 3.87 10.57
C CYS A 77 2.97 4.67 11.46
N GLY A 78 1.97 3.99 12.04
CA GLY A 78 1.19 4.56 13.16
C GLY A 78 0.12 5.60 12.79
N ALA A 79 -0.40 6.26 13.83
CA ALA A 79 -1.77 6.77 14.01
C ALA A 79 -2.36 7.75 12.95
N GLU A 80 -1.58 8.20 11.97
CA GLU A 80 -2.03 9.14 10.92
C GLU A 80 -2.35 8.46 9.58
N GLY A 81 -1.95 7.19 9.37
CA GLY A 81 -2.09 6.50 8.08
C GLY A 81 -3.00 5.27 8.14
N PHE A 82 -2.42 4.09 8.33
CA PHE A 82 -3.15 2.83 8.23
C PHE A 82 -3.72 2.35 9.56
N SER A 83 -5.05 2.32 9.68
CA SER A 83 -5.74 1.95 10.92
C SER A 83 -5.66 0.45 11.29
N LYS A 84 -5.35 -0.43 10.31
CA LYS A 84 -5.36 -1.90 10.47
C LYS A 84 -4.12 -2.61 9.93
N LEU A 85 -3.11 -1.87 9.45
CA LEU A 85 -1.93 -2.49 8.84
C LEU A 85 -1.10 -3.21 9.91
N GLU A 86 -0.89 -4.50 9.68
CA GLU A 86 -0.16 -5.43 10.55
C GLU A 86 1.18 -5.82 9.91
N ILE A 87 1.25 -5.89 8.58
CA ILE A 87 2.42 -6.33 7.83
C ILE A 87 2.72 -5.33 6.70
N LEU A 88 3.93 -4.77 6.73
CA LEU A 88 4.49 -3.97 5.65
C LEU A 88 5.74 -4.65 5.10
N LYS A 89 5.74 -4.92 3.79
CA LYS A 89 6.90 -5.44 3.05
C LYS A 89 7.26 -4.44 1.98
N ILE A 90 8.48 -3.92 2.04
CA ILE A 90 9.00 -3.00 1.01
C ILE A 90 10.30 -3.57 0.47
N THR A 91 10.39 -3.60 -0.85
CA THR A 91 11.61 -3.94 -1.60
C THR A 91 11.72 -2.96 -2.74
N SER A 92 12.86 -2.28 -2.85
CA SER A 92 13.13 -1.31 -3.90
C SER A 92 14.63 -1.21 -4.09
N GLU A 93 15.09 -1.19 -5.34
CA GLU A 93 16.51 -1.03 -5.68
C GLU A 93 17.08 0.33 -5.24
N VAL A 94 16.22 1.35 -5.16
CA VAL A 94 16.63 2.74 -4.87
C VAL A 94 16.38 3.15 -3.41
N LEU A 95 15.84 2.26 -2.58
CA LEU A 95 15.57 2.55 -1.18
C LEU A 95 16.89 2.68 -0.41
N VAL A 96 17.12 3.87 0.16
CA VAL A 96 18.36 4.21 0.87
C VAL A 96 18.16 4.10 2.38
N GLU A 97 17.06 4.63 2.90
CA GLU A 97 16.86 4.74 4.35
C GLU A 97 15.37 4.67 4.74
N TRP A 98 15.15 4.18 5.97
CA TRP A 98 13.88 4.29 6.68
C TRP A 98 14.01 5.41 7.71
N THR A 99 13.39 6.55 7.45
CA THR A 99 13.36 7.64 8.43
C THR A 99 12.37 7.25 9.53
N GLU A 100 12.93 6.90 10.69
CA GLU A 100 12.31 6.40 11.95
C GLU A 100 12.15 4.87 12.12
N ILE A 101 13.28 4.15 12.12
CA ILE A 101 13.63 3.23 13.24
C ILE A 101 14.90 3.76 13.91
N VAL A 102 14.97 5.08 14.11
CA VAL A 102 16.10 5.74 14.77
C VAL A 102 15.52 6.68 15.82
N ASN A 103 15.46 6.15 17.06
CA ASN A 103 15.57 6.88 18.33
C ASN A 103 14.34 7.46 19.08
N GLU A 104 13.12 6.92 19.00
CA GLU A 104 12.08 7.36 19.97
C GLU A 104 11.29 6.30 20.76
N LEU A 105 11.56 4.99 20.66
CA LEU A 105 10.79 3.98 21.45
C LEU A 105 11.58 2.91 22.22
N PHE A 106 12.88 3.08 22.44
CA PHE A 106 13.60 2.32 23.49
C PHE A 106 14.06 3.26 24.60
N GLN A 107 13.13 3.66 25.47
CA GLN A 107 13.50 4.04 26.83
C GLN A 107 13.29 2.79 27.70
N ILE A 108 14.42 2.20 28.11
CA ILE A 108 14.52 1.12 29.10
C ILE A 108 14.20 1.70 30.48
#